data_AF-A0A7K4F3N2-F1
#
_entry.id   AF-A0A7K4F3N2-F1
#
_cell.length_a   1.000
_cell.length_b   1.000
_cell.length_c   1.000
_cell.angle_alpha   90.00
_cell.angle_beta   90.00
_cell.angle_gamma   90.00
#
_symmetry.space_group_name_H-M   'P 1'
#
loop_
_entity.id
_entity.type
_entity.pdbx_description
1 polymer ?
#
loop_
_entity_poly.entity_id
_entity_poly.type
_entity_poly.pdbx_seq_one_letter_code
_entity_poly.pdbx_strand_id
1 'polypeptide(L)'
;MTDLDELVNWFDGKNKVMVALSGGVDSALVAFAAFQKLGKSAIAVTADYKTLSEEELQTSRDVCSEIGIEQIFLDYNELENEDFTKNDSNRCFHCRMELGDHLIELAKDHDVQIIVDGTNLDDLGDYRPGIEALKQYGIRSPLVETGFTKSKVRETAKFIGLSVFDRPSNSCLASRIPWGQRVTAEKLTRIEFGETIVKQLTKLKQVRVRDLNGSAKIEVDKEMISIFDESVFKQISEKLKLIGFSTVEIDPEGYKPGKINVIAD
;
A
#
# COMPACT_ATOMS: atom_id res chain seq x y z
N MET A 1 30.17 5.64 -7.06
CA MET A 1 28.92 6.17 -6.49
C MET A 1 28.07 4.94 -6.21
N THR A 2 27.56 4.77 -5.00
CA THR A 2 26.65 3.65 -4.69
C THR A 2 25.26 3.94 -5.27
N ASP A 3 24.42 2.93 -5.46
CA ASP A 3 23.01 3.14 -5.88
C ASP A 3 22.30 4.14 -4.92
N LEU A 4 22.58 4.05 -3.62
CA LEU A 4 22.07 4.99 -2.60
C LEU A 4 22.54 6.43 -2.85
N ASP A 5 23.83 6.63 -3.15
CA ASP A 5 24.35 7.98 -3.41
C ASP A 5 23.67 8.61 -4.61
N GLU A 6 23.35 7.84 -5.66
CA GLU A 6 22.62 8.34 -6.83
C GLU A 6 21.20 8.77 -6.46
N LEU A 7 20.50 7.98 -5.64
CA LEU A 7 19.17 8.32 -5.14
C LEU A 7 19.18 9.56 -4.23
N VAL A 8 20.17 9.69 -3.35
CA VAL A 8 20.35 10.86 -2.48
C VAL A 8 20.67 12.10 -3.30
N ASN A 9 21.58 11.98 -4.26
CA ASN A 9 21.99 13.07 -5.15
C ASN A 9 20.87 13.49 -6.11
N TRP A 10 19.86 12.64 -6.34
CA TRP A 10 18.66 13.05 -7.05
C TRP A 10 18.02 14.27 -6.38
N PHE A 11 18.11 14.41 -5.06
CA PHE A 11 17.54 15.55 -4.32
C PHE A 11 18.40 16.82 -4.36
N ASP A 12 19.55 16.82 -5.03
CA ASP A 12 20.45 17.98 -5.11
C ASP A 12 19.77 19.19 -5.75
N GLY A 13 20.03 20.37 -5.16
CA GLY A 13 19.47 21.64 -5.62
C GLY A 13 17.97 21.80 -5.41
N LYS A 14 17.28 20.84 -4.78
CA LYS A 14 15.86 20.97 -4.41
C LYS A 14 15.76 21.69 -3.06
N ASN A 15 14.90 22.69 -2.97
CA ASN A 15 14.75 23.48 -1.75
C ASN A 15 13.89 22.76 -0.70
N LYS A 16 12.78 22.14 -1.14
CA LYS A 16 11.80 21.46 -0.29
C LYS A 16 11.07 20.38 -1.10
N VAL A 17 10.83 19.22 -0.48
CA VAL A 17 10.19 18.07 -1.15
C VAL A 17 9.15 17.43 -0.25
N MET A 18 8.04 17.01 -0.87
CA MET A 18 7.00 16.22 -0.26
C MET A 18 7.07 14.79 -0.80
N VAL A 19 7.14 13.81 0.11
CA VAL A 19 7.22 12.39 -0.24
C VAL A 19 5.89 11.72 0.07
N ALA A 20 5.19 11.24 -0.96
CA ALA A 20 4.01 10.42 -0.78
C ALA A 20 4.42 9.04 -0.21
N LEU A 21 4.12 8.83 1.08
CA LEU A 21 4.55 7.67 1.86
C LEU A 21 3.37 6.72 2.11
N SER A 22 3.47 5.51 1.57
CA SER A 22 2.45 4.45 1.73
C SER A 22 2.72 3.48 2.89
N GLY A 23 3.87 3.59 3.55
CA GLY A 23 4.35 2.61 4.55
C GLY A 23 5.11 1.43 3.96
N GLY A 24 5.17 1.32 2.62
CA GLY A 24 5.96 0.31 1.93
C GLY A 24 7.46 0.67 1.84
N VAL A 25 8.28 -0.36 1.59
CA VAL A 25 9.75 -0.24 1.48
C VAL A 25 10.21 0.77 0.41
N ASP A 26 9.47 0.89 -0.69
CA ASP A 26 9.88 1.76 -1.80
C ASP A 26 9.76 3.24 -1.41
N SER A 27 8.59 3.66 -0.93
CA SER A 27 8.39 5.04 -0.45
C SER A 27 9.22 5.35 0.79
N ALA A 28 9.51 4.35 1.65
CA ALA A 28 10.39 4.51 2.80
C ALA A 28 11.82 4.83 2.38
N LEU A 29 12.35 4.16 1.35
CA LEU A 29 13.68 4.44 0.83
C LEU A 29 13.77 5.84 0.19
N VAL A 30 12.72 6.27 -0.52
CA VAL A 30 12.63 7.64 -1.06
C VAL A 30 12.59 8.67 0.07
N ALA A 31 11.79 8.43 1.11
CA ALA A 31 11.71 9.31 2.28
C ALA A 31 13.07 9.42 3.01
N PHE A 32 13.78 8.29 3.16
CA PHE A 32 15.10 8.26 3.74
C PHE A 32 16.09 9.10 2.91
N ALA A 33 16.16 8.88 1.60
CA ALA A 33 17.07 9.62 0.74
C ALA A 33 16.76 11.13 0.70
N ALA A 34 15.48 11.49 0.67
CA ALA A 34 15.04 12.89 0.74
C ALA A 34 15.48 13.54 2.05
N PHE A 35 15.24 12.88 3.19
CA PHE A 35 15.63 13.39 4.50
C PHE A 35 17.16 13.45 4.68
N GLN A 36 17.89 12.45 4.18
CA GLN A 36 19.35 12.43 4.21
C GLN A 36 19.95 13.63 3.47
N LYS A 37 19.34 14.04 2.34
CA LYS A 37 19.82 15.20 1.57
C LYS A 37 19.33 16.54 2.10
N LEU A 38 18.04 16.63 2.45
CA LEU A 38 17.35 17.91 2.68
C LEU A 38 17.03 18.18 4.16
N GLY A 39 17.19 17.19 5.03
CA GLY A 39 16.80 17.28 6.44
C GLY A 39 15.35 17.69 6.59
N LYS A 40 15.10 18.76 7.36
CA LYS A 40 13.75 19.30 7.64
C LYS A 40 13.02 19.87 6.42
N SER A 41 13.70 20.01 5.29
CA SER A 41 13.07 20.40 4.03
C SER A 41 12.45 19.20 3.29
N ALA A 42 12.57 17.98 3.80
CA ALA A 42 11.80 16.83 3.35
C ALA A 42 10.64 16.59 4.33
N ILE A 43 9.42 16.47 3.80
CA ILE A 43 8.22 16.11 4.56
C ILE A 43 7.60 14.84 3.94
N ALA A 44 7.17 13.91 4.77
CA ALA A 44 6.40 12.74 4.34
C ALA A 44 4.91 13.01 4.48
N VAL A 45 4.13 12.54 3.51
CA VAL A 45 2.66 12.63 3.54
C VAL A 45 2.08 11.24 3.40
N THR A 46 1.26 10.86 4.37
CA THR A 46 0.49 9.61 4.32
C THR A 46 -0.99 9.95 4.24
N ALA A 47 -1.65 9.37 3.25
CA ALA A 47 -3.08 9.55 3.08
C ALA A 47 -3.85 8.46 3.85
N ASP A 48 -4.71 8.89 4.78
CA ASP A 48 -5.73 8.05 5.42
C ASP A 48 -7.04 8.21 4.65
N TYR A 49 -7.24 7.36 3.64
CA TYR A 49 -8.40 7.38 2.76
C TYR A 49 -9.47 6.33 3.12
N LYS A 50 -9.47 5.83 4.36
CA LYS A 50 -10.39 4.80 4.90
C LYS A 50 -10.34 3.41 4.22
N THR A 51 -9.57 3.26 3.16
CA THR A 51 -9.30 1.96 2.49
C THR A 51 -7.86 1.46 2.68
N LEU A 52 -7.05 2.26 3.38
CA LEU A 52 -5.77 1.87 3.96
C LEU A 52 -6.02 1.21 5.32
N SER A 53 -5.35 0.10 5.61
CA SER A 53 -5.50 -0.55 6.91
C SER A 53 -4.74 0.20 8.01
N GLU A 54 -5.19 0.04 9.25
CA GLU A 54 -4.51 0.61 10.43
C GLU A 54 -3.08 0.07 10.57
N GLU A 55 -2.84 -1.18 10.14
CA GLU A 55 -1.50 -1.75 10.10
C GLU A 55 -0.56 -0.98 9.16
N GLU A 56 -1.03 -0.56 7.98
CA GLU A 56 -0.22 0.25 7.06
C GLU A 56 -0.05 1.69 7.59
N LEU A 57 -1.09 2.28 8.19
CA LEU A 57 -0.99 3.59 8.86
C LEU A 57 0.04 3.56 9.98
N GLN A 58 0.01 2.56 10.85
CA GLN A 58 1.00 2.41 11.92
C GLN A 58 2.41 2.23 11.35
N THR A 59 2.54 1.43 10.29
CA THR A 59 3.84 1.24 9.63
C THR A 59 4.40 2.54 9.05
N SER A 60 3.54 3.38 8.47
CA SER A 60 3.96 4.69 7.98
C SER A 60 4.51 5.58 9.11
N ARG A 61 3.88 5.55 10.29
CA ARG A 61 4.35 6.27 11.49
C ARG A 61 5.70 5.75 11.96
N ASP A 62 5.84 4.43 12.03
CA ASP A 62 7.07 3.78 12.47
C ASP A 62 8.24 4.11 11.52
N VAL A 63 8.02 4.06 10.20
CA VAL A 63 8.99 4.46 9.18
C VAL A 63 9.39 5.93 9.31
N CYS A 64 8.41 6.83 9.47
CA CYS A 64 8.71 8.25 9.65
C CYS A 64 9.52 8.51 10.92
N SER A 65 9.15 7.85 12.03
CA SER A 65 9.86 7.94 13.30
C SER A 65 11.28 7.37 13.21
N GLU A 66 11.47 6.27 12.47
CA GLU A 66 12.77 5.64 12.24
C GLU A 66 13.72 6.56 11.43
N ILE A 67 13.19 7.23 10.41
CA ILE A 67 13.94 8.16 9.57
C ILE A 67 14.18 9.50 10.29
N GLY A 68 13.26 9.91 11.15
CA GLY A 68 13.23 11.25 11.77
C GLY A 68 12.62 12.33 10.87
N ILE A 69 11.91 11.93 9.81
CA ILE A 69 11.22 12.83 8.87
C ILE A 69 9.86 13.26 9.44
N GLU A 70 9.50 14.53 9.26
CA GLU A 70 8.17 15.03 9.62
C GLU A 70 7.10 14.34 8.78
N GLN A 71 6.02 13.89 9.43
CA GLN A 71 4.89 13.25 8.78
C GLN A 71 3.63 14.11 8.90
N ILE A 72 2.95 14.30 7.77
CA ILE A 72 1.62 14.91 7.69
C ILE A 72 0.62 13.83 7.26
N PHE A 73 -0.53 13.80 7.94
CA PHE A 73 -1.65 12.97 7.52
C PHE A 73 -2.63 13.77 6.69
N LEU A 74 -2.97 13.22 5.53
CA LEU A 74 -4.03 13.72 4.67
C LEU A 74 -5.26 12.83 4.87
N ASP A 75 -6.33 13.38 5.45
CA ASP A 75 -7.57 12.67 5.75
C ASP A 75 -8.63 13.01 4.70
N TYR A 76 -9.09 12.00 3.96
CA TYR A 76 -10.22 12.10 3.04
C TYR A 76 -10.92 10.74 2.91
N ASN A 77 -11.99 10.65 2.14
CA ASN A 77 -12.81 9.44 2.09
C ASN A 77 -13.11 9.01 0.65
N GLU A 78 -12.35 8.04 0.14
CA GLU A 78 -12.58 7.44 -1.18
C GLU A 78 -13.98 6.82 -1.33
N LEU A 79 -14.68 6.52 -0.23
CA LEU A 79 -16.04 5.98 -0.29
C LEU A 79 -17.08 7.02 -0.72
N GLU A 80 -16.73 8.31 -0.75
CA GLU A 80 -17.58 9.38 -1.28
C GLU A 80 -17.47 9.49 -2.80
N ASN A 81 -16.46 8.88 -3.40
CA ASN A 81 -16.22 8.86 -4.84
C ASN A 81 -16.94 7.65 -5.48
N GLU A 82 -17.97 7.92 -6.29
CA GLU A 82 -18.72 6.87 -6.98
C GLU A 82 -17.85 6.09 -7.99
N ASP A 83 -16.88 6.76 -8.62
CA ASP A 83 -15.96 6.12 -9.55
C ASP A 83 -14.98 5.16 -8.85
N PHE A 84 -14.71 5.39 -7.56
CA PHE A 84 -13.99 4.44 -6.73
C PHE A 84 -14.91 3.31 -6.25
N THR A 85 -16.07 3.66 -5.68
CA THR A 85 -16.92 2.67 -4.99
C THR A 85 -17.57 1.68 -5.94
N LYS A 86 -17.81 2.02 -7.22
CA LYS A 86 -18.29 1.06 -8.24
C LYS A 86 -17.32 -0.11 -8.50
N ASN A 87 -16.03 0.06 -8.16
CA ASN A 87 -15.01 -0.98 -8.17
C ASN A 87 -14.76 -1.65 -9.54
N ASP A 88 -14.62 -0.86 -10.60
CA ASP A 88 -14.23 -1.38 -11.91
C ASP A 88 -12.69 -1.47 -12.07
N SER A 89 -12.24 -1.79 -13.29
CA SER A 89 -10.82 -1.85 -13.63
C SER A 89 -10.10 -0.50 -13.48
N ASN A 90 -10.83 0.62 -13.50
CA ASN A 90 -10.30 1.97 -13.38
C ASN A 90 -10.33 2.53 -11.96
N ARG A 91 -10.84 1.79 -10.96
CA ARG A 91 -10.85 2.22 -9.54
C ARG A 91 -9.52 2.82 -9.09
N CYS A 92 -8.40 2.16 -9.40
CA CYS A 92 -7.07 2.61 -9.00
C CYS A 92 -6.66 3.92 -9.71
N PHE A 93 -7.15 4.19 -10.91
CA PHE A 93 -6.94 5.46 -11.60
C PHE A 93 -7.62 6.58 -10.82
N HIS A 94 -8.92 6.44 -10.55
CA HIS A 94 -9.73 7.45 -9.85
C HIS A 94 -9.20 7.74 -8.44
N CYS A 95 -8.86 6.70 -7.68
CA CYS A 95 -8.19 6.80 -6.37
C CYS A 95 -6.92 7.66 -6.45
N ARG A 96 -6.07 7.44 -7.46
CA ARG A 96 -4.80 8.16 -7.57
C ARG A 96 -4.95 9.57 -8.14
N MET A 97 -5.97 9.83 -8.94
CA MET A 97 -6.31 11.19 -9.35
C MET A 97 -6.70 12.04 -8.13
N GLU A 98 -7.62 11.51 -7.31
CA GLU A 98 -8.06 12.18 -6.09
C GLU A 98 -6.89 12.40 -5.11
N LEU A 99 -6.03 11.39 -4.90
CA LEU A 99 -4.81 11.58 -4.12
C LEU A 99 -3.92 12.69 -4.69
N GLY A 100 -3.77 12.75 -6.01
CA GLY A 100 -2.98 13.78 -6.70
C GLY A 100 -3.50 15.19 -6.44
N ASP A 101 -4.81 15.40 -6.54
CA ASP A 101 -5.45 16.70 -6.23
C ASP A 101 -5.11 17.17 -4.82
N HIS A 102 -5.33 16.31 -3.83
CA HIS A 102 -5.06 16.62 -2.42
C HIS A 102 -3.57 16.85 -2.14
N LEU A 103 -2.68 16.09 -2.77
CA LEU A 103 -1.24 16.29 -2.63
C LEU A 103 -0.80 17.65 -3.20
N ILE A 104 -1.37 18.07 -4.33
CA ILE A 104 -1.07 19.39 -4.91
C ILE A 104 -1.59 20.52 -4.02
N GLU A 105 -2.78 20.39 -3.45
CA GLU A 105 -3.32 21.38 -2.52
C GLU A 105 -2.43 21.50 -1.28
N LEU A 106 -2.09 20.38 -0.64
CA LEU A 106 -1.21 20.36 0.52
C LEU A 106 0.19 20.89 0.20
N ALA A 107 0.72 20.60 -1.00
CA ALA A 107 2.02 21.11 -1.42
C ALA A 107 2.01 22.64 -1.55
N LYS A 108 0.91 23.27 -1.98
CA LYS A 108 0.77 24.73 -2.00
C LYS A 108 0.79 25.31 -0.59
N ASP A 109 0.04 24.72 0.33
CA ASP A 109 -0.05 25.18 1.73
C ASP A 109 1.30 25.11 2.45
N HIS A 110 2.17 24.18 2.04
CA HIS A 110 3.50 23.98 2.61
C HIS A 110 4.63 24.59 1.78
N ASP A 111 4.34 25.36 0.72
CA ASP A 111 5.34 25.94 -0.21
C ASP A 111 6.34 24.89 -0.75
N VAL A 112 5.78 23.77 -1.22
CA VAL A 112 6.53 22.66 -1.82
C VAL A 112 6.26 22.59 -3.31
N GLN A 113 7.32 22.60 -4.12
CA GLN A 113 7.20 22.54 -5.58
C GLN A 113 7.34 21.13 -6.16
N ILE A 114 7.92 20.20 -5.40
CA ILE A 114 8.26 18.87 -5.89
C ILE A 114 7.64 17.84 -4.96
N ILE A 115 6.77 17.02 -5.54
CA ILE A 115 6.17 15.86 -4.91
C ILE A 115 6.78 14.61 -5.54
N VAL A 116 7.15 13.64 -4.71
CA VAL A 116 7.74 12.37 -5.15
C VAL A 116 7.00 11.17 -4.60
N ASP A 117 7.02 10.06 -5.32
CA ASP A 117 6.47 8.77 -4.90
C ASP A 117 7.54 7.67 -4.85
N GLY A 118 7.12 6.47 -4.41
CA GLY A 118 7.95 5.28 -4.33
C GLY A 118 7.88 4.37 -5.57
N THR A 119 7.43 4.84 -6.73
CA THR A 119 7.35 3.98 -7.93
C THR A 119 8.76 3.57 -8.37
N ASN A 120 8.99 2.27 -8.59
CA ASN A 120 10.28 1.70 -9.02
C ASN A 120 10.22 1.13 -10.46
N LEU A 121 11.35 0.69 -11.02
CA LEU A 121 11.42 0.21 -12.42
C LEU A 121 10.53 -0.99 -12.73
N ASP A 122 10.41 -1.95 -11.81
CA ASP A 122 9.61 -3.15 -12.03
C ASP A 122 8.11 -2.83 -12.13
N ASP A 123 7.68 -1.71 -11.56
CA ASP A 123 6.30 -1.25 -11.63
C ASP A 123 5.90 -0.74 -13.03
N LEU A 124 6.86 -0.40 -13.89
CA LEU A 124 6.61 0.13 -15.25
C LEU A 124 6.18 -0.95 -16.25
N GLY A 125 6.44 -2.23 -15.95
CA GLY A 125 6.04 -3.35 -16.81
C GLY A 125 4.59 -3.82 -16.60
N ASP A 126 3.94 -3.35 -15.52
CA ASP A 126 2.58 -3.73 -15.15
C ASP A 126 1.55 -2.72 -15.68
N TYR A 127 0.33 -3.17 -15.97
CA TYR A 127 -0.81 -2.26 -16.17
C TYR A 127 -1.14 -1.56 -14.84
N ARG A 128 -0.65 -0.34 -14.67
CA ARG A 128 -0.78 0.46 -13.44
C ARG A 128 -1.33 1.85 -13.74
N PRO A 129 -2.64 1.98 -13.99
CA PRO A 129 -3.25 3.26 -14.32
C PRO A 129 -3.11 4.30 -13.18
N GLY A 130 -2.90 3.83 -11.94
CA GLY A 130 -2.61 4.72 -10.82
C GLY A 130 -1.27 5.49 -10.95
N ILE A 131 -0.25 4.91 -11.59
CA ILE A 131 1.02 5.61 -11.84
C ILE A 131 0.81 6.71 -12.90
N GLU A 132 0.03 6.42 -13.93
CA GLU A 132 -0.32 7.38 -14.97
C GLU A 132 -1.08 8.59 -14.39
N ALA A 133 -2.02 8.35 -13.47
CA ALA A 133 -2.74 9.40 -12.76
C ALA A 133 -1.78 10.35 -12.01
N LEU A 134 -0.88 9.81 -11.18
CA LEU A 134 0.07 10.65 -10.41
C LEU A 134 1.03 11.45 -11.33
N LYS A 135 1.43 10.87 -12.47
CA LYS A 135 2.24 11.57 -13.48
C LYS A 135 1.55 12.80 -14.07
N GLN A 136 0.21 12.80 -14.19
CA GLN A 136 -0.55 13.96 -14.67
C GLN A 136 -0.43 15.16 -13.73
N TYR A 137 -0.21 14.92 -12.44
CA TYR A 137 0.05 15.96 -11.43
C TYR A 137 1.53 16.36 -11.35
N GLY A 138 2.39 15.83 -12.21
CA GLY A 138 3.83 16.10 -12.17
C GLY A 138 4.56 15.45 -10.99
N ILE A 139 3.93 14.47 -10.32
CA ILE A 139 4.58 13.69 -9.26
C ILE A 139 5.70 12.87 -9.90
N ARG A 140 6.90 12.97 -9.31
CA ARG A 140 8.12 12.31 -9.83
C ARG A 140 8.42 11.03 -9.08
N SER A 141 9.15 10.14 -9.72
CA SER A 141 9.50 8.82 -9.16
C SER A 141 11.01 8.66 -9.11
N PRO A 142 11.68 9.13 -8.03
CA PRO A 142 13.14 9.12 -7.94
C PRO A 142 13.74 7.74 -8.19
N LEU A 143 13.12 6.67 -7.68
CA LEU A 143 13.59 5.29 -7.89
C LEU A 143 13.58 4.89 -9.37
N VAL A 144 12.56 5.25 -10.14
CA VAL A 144 12.56 5.03 -11.60
C VAL A 144 13.67 5.84 -12.26
N GLU A 145 13.79 7.12 -11.90
CA GLU A 145 14.72 8.06 -12.53
C GLU A 145 16.20 7.74 -12.21
N THR A 146 16.47 7.03 -11.11
CA THR A 146 17.81 6.52 -10.75
C THR A 146 17.98 5.02 -10.98
N GLY A 147 17.03 4.37 -11.66
CA GLY A 147 17.19 2.99 -12.11
C GLY A 147 17.12 1.91 -11.02
N PHE A 148 16.36 2.16 -9.96
CA PHE A 148 16.09 1.20 -8.89
C PHE A 148 15.04 0.17 -9.31
N THR A 149 15.43 -1.10 -9.24
CA THR A 149 14.52 -2.24 -9.24
C THR A 149 14.07 -2.57 -7.81
N LYS A 150 13.02 -3.38 -7.67
CA LYS A 150 12.51 -3.85 -6.38
C LYS A 150 13.56 -4.57 -5.55
N SER A 151 14.45 -5.33 -6.19
CA SER A 151 15.58 -5.99 -5.50
C SER A 151 16.54 -4.96 -4.93
N LYS A 152 16.97 -3.99 -5.75
CA LYS A 152 17.86 -2.90 -5.32
C LYS A 152 17.26 -2.10 -4.16
N VAL A 153 15.96 -1.82 -4.21
CA VAL A 153 15.25 -1.14 -3.11
C VAL A 153 15.38 -1.94 -1.82
N ARG A 154 15.05 -3.23 -1.83
CA ARG A 154 15.11 -4.07 -0.62
C ARG A 154 16.53 -4.23 -0.09
N GLU A 155 17.51 -4.43 -0.97
CA GLU A 155 18.92 -4.55 -0.61
C GLU A 155 19.45 -3.26 0.02
N THR A 156 19.10 -2.11 -0.57
CA THR A 156 19.51 -0.80 -0.07
C THR A 156 18.82 -0.49 1.26
N ALA A 157 17.50 -0.70 1.36
CA ALA A 157 16.73 -0.55 2.60
C ALA A 157 17.31 -1.41 3.73
N LYS A 158 17.69 -2.67 3.44
CA LYS A 158 18.36 -3.55 4.40
C LYS A 158 19.73 -3.02 4.81
N PHE A 159 20.52 -2.52 3.86
CA PHE A 159 21.86 -1.99 4.12
C PHE A 159 21.84 -0.76 5.03
N ILE A 160 20.87 0.14 4.85
CA ILE A 160 20.70 1.34 5.70
C ILE A 160 19.94 1.05 7.00
N GLY A 161 19.44 -0.17 7.18
CA GLY A 161 18.78 -0.62 8.41
C GLY A 161 17.28 -0.34 8.51
N LEU A 162 16.59 0.04 7.41
CA LEU A 162 15.14 0.29 7.42
C LEU A 162 14.38 -0.98 7.82
N SER A 163 13.60 -0.91 8.90
CA SER A 163 12.82 -2.03 9.45
C SER A 163 11.87 -2.71 8.45
N VAL A 164 11.40 -1.97 7.45
CA VAL A 164 10.46 -2.44 6.42
C VAL A 164 11.11 -3.18 5.24
N PHE A 165 12.42 -3.43 5.24
CA PHE A 165 13.14 -4.03 4.11
C PHE A 165 12.60 -5.39 3.64
N ASP A 166 12.11 -6.22 4.57
CA ASP A 166 11.56 -7.56 4.29
C ASP A 166 10.02 -7.58 4.19
N ARG A 167 9.35 -6.44 4.40
CA ARG A 167 7.89 -6.37 4.43
C ARG A 167 7.30 -6.83 3.09
N PRO A 168 6.29 -7.71 3.07
CA PRO A 168 5.57 -8.06 1.85
C PRO A 168 4.85 -6.84 1.26
N SER A 169 4.75 -6.76 -0.07
CA SER A 169 3.94 -5.73 -0.70
C SER A 169 2.46 -5.94 -0.38
N ASN A 170 1.80 -4.91 0.12
CA ASN A 170 0.38 -4.95 0.42
C ASN A 170 -0.38 -3.97 -0.49
N SER A 171 -1.56 -4.39 -0.94
CA SER A 171 -2.47 -3.54 -1.72
C SER A 171 -3.57 -2.98 -0.82
N CYS A 172 -4.30 -1.95 -1.25
CA CYS A 172 -5.46 -1.44 -0.51
C CYS A 172 -6.48 -2.54 -0.19
N LEU A 173 -7.29 -2.34 0.85
CA LEU A 173 -8.30 -3.30 1.29
C LEU A 173 -9.37 -3.53 0.20
N ALA A 174 -9.67 -2.51 -0.62
CA ALA A 174 -10.60 -2.65 -1.75
C ALA A 174 -10.19 -3.73 -2.76
N SER A 175 -8.90 -4.10 -2.83
CA SER A 175 -8.47 -5.21 -3.71
C SER A 175 -9.01 -6.59 -3.28
N ARG A 176 -9.51 -6.71 -2.04
CA ARG A 176 -10.12 -7.94 -1.51
C ARG A 176 -11.57 -8.13 -1.98
N ILE A 177 -12.13 -7.14 -2.68
CA ILE A 177 -13.48 -7.13 -3.21
C ILE A 177 -13.41 -7.32 -4.74
N PRO A 178 -14.08 -8.32 -5.33
CA PRO A 178 -14.09 -8.54 -6.76
C PRO A 178 -14.59 -7.34 -7.56
N TRP A 179 -14.04 -7.16 -8.77
CA TRP A 179 -14.49 -6.11 -9.67
C TRP A 179 -15.99 -6.18 -9.95
N GLY A 180 -16.59 -5.00 -10.12
CA GLY A 180 -18.03 -4.80 -10.30
C GLY A 180 -18.84 -4.91 -9.00
N GLN A 181 -18.24 -5.35 -7.89
CA GLN A 181 -18.90 -5.31 -6.59
C GLN A 181 -18.57 -4.02 -5.86
N ARG A 182 -19.62 -3.31 -5.41
CA ARG A 182 -19.46 -2.06 -4.69
C ARG A 182 -18.58 -2.21 -3.45
N VAL A 183 -17.61 -1.29 -3.32
CA VAL A 183 -16.78 -1.10 -2.11
C VAL A 183 -17.61 -0.31 -1.10
N THR A 184 -17.66 -0.80 0.14
CA THR A 184 -18.41 -0.16 1.23
C THR A 184 -17.58 -0.20 2.51
N ALA A 185 -17.84 0.74 3.43
CA ALA A 185 -17.18 0.76 4.73
C ALA A 185 -17.34 -0.59 5.47
N GLU A 186 -18.56 -1.14 5.49
CA GLU A 186 -18.85 -2.43 6.12
C GLU A 186 -17.95 -3.56 5.60
N LYS A 187 -17.82 -3.67 4.26
CA LYS A 187 -16.95 -4.68 3.64
C LYS A 187 -15.49 -4.47 4.03
N LEU A 188 -14.99 -3.24 3.93
CA LEU A 188 -13.59 -2.92 4.27
C LEU A 188 -13.28 -3.25 5.73
N THR A 189 -14.16 -2.86 6.65
CA THR A 189 -14.03 -3.15 8.08
C THR A 189 -14.00 -4.65 8.37
N ARG A 190 -14.94 -5.44 7.82
CA ARG A 190 -14.92 -6.90 8.05
C ARG A 190 -13.74 -7.60 7.40
N ILE A 191 -13.27 -7.12 6.24
CA ILE A 191 -12.06 -7.62 5.57
C ILE A 191 -10.84 -7.38 6.47
N GLU A 192 -10.66 -6.16 6.95
CA GLU A 192 -9.53 -5.78 7.79
C GLU A 192 -9.50 -6.59 9.08
N PHE A 193 -10.62 -6.64 9.82
CA PHE A 193 -10.73 -7.48 11.01
C PHE A 193 -10.47 -8.95 10.70
N GLY A 194 -10.96 -9.44 9.55
CA GLY A 194 -10.70 -10.79 9.11
C GLY A 194 -9.22 -11.08 8.91
N GLU A 195 -8.50 -10.19 8.21
CA GLU A 195 -7.05 -10.30 8.04
C GLU A 195 -6.33 -10.26 9.39
N THR A 196 -6.70 -9.35 10.29
CA THR A 196 -6.13 -9.25 11.64
C THR A 196 -6.33 -10.54 12.45
N ILE A 197 -7.55 -11.10 12.47
CA ILE A 197 -7.87 -12.33 13.22
C ILE A 197 -7.01 -13.49 12.72
N VAL A 198 -6.94 -13.67 11.41
CA VAL A 198 -6.18 -14.77 10.80
C VAL A 198 -4.68 -14.60 11.10
N LYS A 199 -4.12 -13.40 10.92
CA LYS A 199 -2.71 -13.09 11.26
C LYS A 199 -2.43 -13.38 12.74
N GLN A 200 -3.32 -12.98 13.66
CA GLN A 200 -3.11 -13.18 15.10
C GLN A 200 -3.09 -14.67 15.50
N LEU A 201 -3.97 -15.48 14.91
CA LEU A 201 -4.09 -16.91 15.21
C LEU A 201 -3.02 -17.77 14.53
N THR A 202 -2.55 -17.37 13.33
CA THR A 202 -1.61 -18.16 12.53
C THR A 202 -0.17 -17.65 12.58
N LYS A 203 0.05 -16.40 13.05
CA LYS A 203 1.34 -15.67 13.00
C LYS A 203 1.88 -15.44 11.60
N LEU A 204 1.05 -15.61 10.58
CA LEU A 204 1.42 -15.32 9.20
C LEU A 204 1.54 -13.80 8.97
N LYS A 205 2.59 -13.40 8.24
CA LYS A 205 2.79 -12.00 7.83
C LYS A 205 1.85 -11.63 6.68
N GLN A 206 1.68 -12.55 5.72
CA GLN A 206 0.92 -12.34 4.50
C GLN A 206 -0.39 -13.12 4.52
N VAL A 207 -1.49 -12.40 4.65
CA VAL A 207 -2.85 -12.92 4.67
C VAL A 207 -3.72 -12.00 3.85
N ARG A 208 -4.63 -12.57 3.07
CA ARG A 208 -5.75 -11.82 2.48
C ARG A 208 -7.06 -12.49 2.83
N VAL A 209 -8.03 -11.71 3.28
CA VAL A 209 -9.41 -12.18 3.45
C VAL A 209 -10.25 -11.53 2.37
N ARG A 210 -10.62 -12.31 1.37
CA ARG A 210 -11.42 -11.85 0.22
C ARG A 210 -12.89 -11.94 0.58
N ASP A 211 -13.65 -10.94 0.13
CA ASP A 211 -15.08 -10.86 0.36
C ASP A 211 -15.83 -11.15 -0.94
N LEU A 212 -16.40 -12.35 -1.01
CA LEU A 212 -17.18 -12.82 -2.14
C LEU A 212 -18.66 -12.76 -1.78
N ASN A 213 -19.24 -11.55 -1.81
CA ASN A 213 -20.63 -11.30 -1.44
C ASN A 213 -21.01 -11.87 -0.05
N GLY A 214 -20.15 -11.64 0.95
CA GLY A 214 -20.37 -12.15 2.31
C GLY A 214 -19.74 -13.52 2.60
N SER A 215 -19.17 -14.20 1.62
CA SER A 215 -18.29 -15.36 1.86
C SER A 215 -16.84 -14.89 2.04
N ALA A 216 -16.18 -15.31 3.13
CA ALA A 216 -14.75 -15.09 3.32
C ALA A 216 -13.95 -16.17 2.60
N LYS A 217 -13.03 -15.76 1.73
CA LYS A 217 -12.02 -16.63 1.16
C LYS A 217 -10.62 -16.20 1.61
N ILE A 218 -9.96 -17.05 2.39
CA ILE A 218 -8.65 -16.76 2.98
C ILE A 218 -7.55 -17.20 2.00
N GLU A 219 -6.68 -16.27 1.63
CA GLU A 219 -5.49 -16.53 0.83
C GLU A 219 -4.23 -16.30 1.67
N VAL A 220 -3.34 -17.29 1.66
CA VAL A 220 -2.01 -17.25 2.28
C VAL A 220 -0.99 -17.84 1.30
N ASP A 221 0.30 -17.72 1.59
CA ASP A 221 1.32 -18.43 0.82
C ASP A 221 1.03 -19.93 0.80
N LYS A 222 1.22 -20.56 -0.37
CA LYS A 222 0.74 -21.93 -0.62
C LYS A 222 1.35 -22.93 0.36
N GLU A 223 2.60 -22.71 0.73
CA GLU A 223 3.37 -23.52 1.67
C GLU A 223 2.81 -23.42 3.10
N MET A 224 2.09 -22.34 3.42
CA MET A 224 1.53 -22.04 4.73
C MET A 224 0.08 -22.53 4.93
N ILE A 225 -0.56 -23.06 3.88
CA ILE A 225 -1.94 -23.57 3.96
C ILE A 225 -2.08 -24.68 5.02
N SER A 226 -1.03 -25.48 5.22
CA SER A 226 -1.01 -26.58 6.19
C SER A 226 -1.16 -26.16 7.65
N ILE A 227 -0.95 -24.88 7.98
CA ILE A 227 -1.16 -24.31 9.34
C ILE A 227 -2.64 -24.33 9.74
N PHE A 228 -3.54 -24.35 8.77
CA PHE A 228 -4.97 -24.35 9.01
C PHE A 228 -5.50 -25.77 9.24
N ASP A 229 -5.08 -26.39 10.34
CA ASP A 229 -5.69 -27.63 10.80
C ASP A 229 -7.16 -27.43 11.21
N GLU A 230 -7.86 -28.52 11.51
CA GLU A 230 -9.29 -28.49 11.87
C GLU A 230 -9.58 -27.56 13.06
N SER A 231 -8.68 -27.50 14.05
CA SER A 231 -8.83 -26.68 15.24
C SER A 231 -8.64 -25.19 14.94
N VAL A 232 -7.56 -24.84 14.24
CA VAL A 232 -7.25 -23.47 13.83
C VAL A 232 -8.33 -22.95 12.88
N PHE A 233 -8.71 -23.75 11.88
CA PHE A 233 -9.75 -23.37 10.92
C PHE A 233 -11.10 -23.17 11.60
N LYS A 234 -11.49 -24.03 12.53
CA LYS A 234 -12.74 -23.87 13.29
C LYS A 234 -12.76 -22.55 14.06
N GLN A 235 -11.69 -22.22 14.79
CA GLN A 235 -11.59 -20.96 15.53
C GLN A 235 -11.67 -19.74 14.62
N ILE A 236 -10.98 -19.78 13.48
CA ILE A 236 -11.02 -18.71 12.48
C ILE A 236 -12.43 -18.58 11.91
N SER A 237 -13.06 -19.70 11.54
CA SER A 237 -14.39 -19.72 10.94
C SER A 237 -15.45 -19.14 11.88
N GLU A 238 -15.42 -19.51 13.16
CA GLU A 238 -16.33 -18.98 14.18
C GLU A 238 -16.16 -17.46 14.35
N LYS A 239 -14.92 -16.97 14.44
CA LYS A 239 -14.64 -15.53 14.59
C LYS A 239 -15.00 -14.72 13.35
N LEU A 240 -14.72 -15.23 12.15
CA LEU A 240 -15.07 -14.57 10.89
C LEU A 240 -16.60 -14.49 10.70
N LYS A 241 -17.34 -15.52 11.12
CA LYS A 241 -18.80 -15.49 11.10
C LYS A 241 -19.39 -14.42 12.02
N LEU A 242 -18.78 -14.20 13.19
CA LEU A 242 -19.21 -13.16 14.13
C LEU A 242 -19.07 -11.73 13.58
N ILE A 243 -18.13 -11.51 12.64
CA ILE A 243 -17.91 -10.20 12.01
C ILE A 243 -18.63 -10.05 10.65
N GLY A 244 -19.58 -10.93 10.35
CA GLY A 244 -20.52 -10.77 9.25
C GLY A 244 -20.26 -11.61 8.00
N PHE A 245 -19.34 -12.58 8.03
CA PHE A 245 -19.21 -13.54 6.93
C PHE A 245 -20.19 -14.72 7.08
N SER A 246 -20.87 -15.11 6.00
CA SER A 246 -21.80 -16.26 6.00
C SER A 246 -21.06 -17.61 5.97
N THR A 247 -19.99 -17.65 5.19
CA THR A 247 -19.18 -18.84 4.91
C THR A 247 -17.71 -18.46 4.95
N VAL A 248 -16.85 -19.43 5.25
CA VAL A 248 -15.41 -19.24 5.37
C VAL A 248 -14.75 -20.43 4.70
N GLU A 249 -13.81 -20.15 3.80
CA GLU A 249 -13.00 -21.14 3.11
C GLU A 249 -11.55 -20.68 3.02
N ILE A 250 -10.64 -21.63 2.88
CA ILE A 250 -9.23 -21.37 2.57
C ILE A 250 -9.05 -21.66 1.09
N ASP A 251 -8.42 -20.73 0.37
CA ASP A 251 -8.12 -20.93 -1.03
C ASP A 251 -7.03 -22.00 -1.21
N PRO A 252 -7.32 -23.16 -1.82
CA PRO A 252 -6.36 -24.26 -1.95
C PRO A 252 -5.19 -23.93 -2.89
N GLU A 253 -5.33 -22.93 -3.75
CA GLU A 253 -4.23 -22.50 -4.60
C GLU A 253 -3.31 -21.47 -3.92
N GLY A 254 -3.71 -20.96 -2.76
CA GLY A 254 -3.02 -19.90 -2.04
C GLY A 254 -3.12 -18.53 -2.72
N TYR A 255 -2.34 -17.61 -2.19
CA TYR A 255 -2.23 -16.24 -2.65
C TYR A 255 -1.47 -16.15 -3.98
N LYS A 256 -2.05 -15.42 -4.94
CA LYS A 256 -1.38 -14.98 -6.17
C LYS A 256 -1.76 -13.52 -6.47
N PRO A 257 -0.80 -12.67 -6.89
CA PRO A 257 -1.11 -11.33 -7.37
C PRO A 257 -2.14 -11.38 -8.51
N GLY A 258 -3.10 -10.45 -8.53
CA GLY A 258 -4.08 -10.30 -9.62
C GLY A 258 -5.19 -11.36 -9.72
N LYS A 259 -5.21 -12.38 -8.85
CA LYS A 259 -6.11 -13.56 -8.97
C LYS A 259 -7.61 -13.26 -9.13
N ILE A 260 -8.12 -12.22 -8.49
CA ILE A 260 -9.57 -11.87 -8.49
C ILE A 260 -9.96 -10.97 -9.66
N ASN A 261 -8.98 -10.35 -10.31
CA ASN A 261 -9.20 -9.40 -11.41
C ASN A 261 -9.17 -10.09 -12.78
N VAL A 262 -9.15 -11.42 -12.81
CA VAL A 262 -9.32 -12.17 -14.05
C VAL A 262 -10.79 -12.07 -14.42
N ILE A 263 -11.09 -11.06 -15.23
CA ILE A 263 -12.35 -10.96 -15.97
C ILE A 263 -12.53 -12.33 -16.65
N ALA A 264 -13.56 -13.06 -16.23
CA ALA A 264 -14.13 -14.06 -17.11
C ALA A 264 -14.78 -13.26 -18.24
N ASP A 265 -14.12 -13.25 -19.40
CA ASP A 265 -14.77 -12.90 -20.66
C ASP A 265 -16.06 -13.72 -20.85
#